data_AF-A0A2H5V3U2-F1
#
_entry.id   AF-A0A2H5V3U2-F1
#
_cell.length_a   1.000
_cell.length_b   1.000
_cell.length_c   1.000
_cell.angle_alpha   90.00
_cell.angle_beta   90.00
_cell.angle_gamma   90.00
#
_symmetry.space_group_name_H-M   'P 1'
#
loop_
_entity.id
_entity.type
_entity.pdbx_description
1 polymer ?
#
loop_
_entity_poly.entity_id
_entity_poly.type
_entity_poly.pdbx_seq_one_letter_code
_entity_poly.pdbx_strand_id
1 'polypeptide(L)'
;MGRAIRLILFAGSISSLAVNWVWVNLPFSSMGLKGRQSVLFGDLTLLQTLLLPHPYLALWVTGFLLQAASTSLFLLTSVGSKRYVGILLISSGVVTTTLIMLIMWRWLFSFNLVAMYALGLLSGLTPIVLGLIHLIWSRQPQ
;
A
#
# COMPACT_ATOMS: atom_id res chain seq x y z
N MET A 1 -0.46 -12.24 22.60
CA MET A 1 -1.02 -11.09 21.84
C MET A 1 -2.51 -10.95 22.13
N GLY A 2 -2.91 -9.83 22.73
CA GLY A 2 -4.32 -9.57 23.10
C GLY A 2 -5.26 -9.58 21.89
N ARG A 3 -6.53 -9.94 22.10
CA ARG A 3 -7.55 -9.98 21.02
C ARG A 3 -7.73 -8.59 20.38
N ALA A 4 -7.76 -7.53 21.18
CA ALA A 4 -7.88 -6.15 20.70
C ALA A 4 -6.78 -5.74 19.71
N ILE A 5 -5.50 -6.05 20.02
CA ILE A 5 -4.37 -5.67 19.15
C ILE A 5 -4.41 -6.43 17.83
N ARG A 6 -4.86 -7.69 17.82
CA ARG A 6 -5.08 -8.44 16.57
C ARG A 6 -6.14 -7.77 15.71
N LEU A 7 -7.24 -7.33 16.31
CA LEU A 7 -8.33 -6.64 15.62
C LEU A 7 -7.87 -5.28 15.07
N ILE A 8 -7.06 -4.52 15.81
CA ILE A 8 -6.45 -3.26 15.34
C ILE A 8 -5.51 -3.50 14.15
N LEU A 9 -4.60 -4.48 14.23
CA LEU A 9 -3.68 -4.78 13.12
C LEU A 9 -4.42 -5.27 11.87
N PHE A 10 -5.44 -6.11 12.05
CA PHE A 10 -6.26 -6.61 10.96
C PHE A 10 -7.08 -5.50 10.29
N ALA A 11 -7.80 -4.69 11.08
CA ALA A 11 -8.57 -3.56 10.57
C ALA A 11 -7.67 -2.53 9.88
N GLY A 12 -6.50 -2.21 10.46
CA GLY A 12 -5.50 -1.33 9.83
C GLY A 12 -4.98 -1.89 8.51
N SER A 13 -4.76 -3.20 8.41
CA SER A 13 -4.28 -3.83 7.17
C SER A 13 -5.35 -3.82 6.07
N ILE A 14 -6.62 -4.09 6.40
CA ILE A 14 -7.76 -3.95 5.49
C ILE A 14 -7.93 -2.50 5.03
N SER A 15 -7.93 -1.54 5.96
CA SER A 15 -8.05 -0.12 5.61
C SER A 15 -6.92 0.33 4.70
N SER A 16 -5.69 -0.15 4.93
CA SER A 16 -4.55 0.14 4.06
C SER A 16 -4.66 -0.53 2.68
N LEU A 17 -5.20 -1.75 2.58
CA LEU A 17 -5.53 -2.39 1.29
C LEU A 17 -6.62 -1.62 0.53
N ALA A 18 -7.66 -1.15 1.23
CA ALA A 18 -8.72 -0.34 0.64
C ALA A 18 -8.17 1.01 0.14
N VAL A 19 -7.31 1.67 0.92
CA VAL A 19 -6.60 2.90 0.50
C VAL A 19 -5.68 2.63 -0.69
N ASN A 20 -4.97 1.50 -0.74
CA ASN A 20 -4.16 1.11 -1.89
C ASN A 20 -5.01 0.95 -3.16
N TRP A 21 -6.13 0.22 -3.04
CA TRP A 21 -7.05 -0.05 -4.13
C TRP A 21 -7.69 1.23 -4.67
N VAL A 22 -8.15 2.11 -3.77
CA VAL A 22 -8.67 3.44 -4.12
C VAL A 22 -7.57 4.28 -4.77
N TRP A 23 -6.36 4.31 -4.21
CA TRP A 23 -5.21 5.05 -4.76
C TRP A 23 -4.90 4.67 -6.22
N VAL A 24 -4.90 3.38 -6.58
CA VAL A 24 -4.63 2.98 -7.97
C VAL A 24 -5.82 3.13 -8.92
N ASN A 25 -7.06 3.08 -8.41
CA ASN A 25 -8.27 3.23 -9.24
C ASN A 25 -8.81 4.67 -9.29
N LEU A 26 -8.21 5.61 -8.55
CA LEU A 26 -8.57 7.03 -8.65
C LEU A 26 -8.20 7.60 -10.03
N PRO A 27 -9.14 8.27 -10.73
CA PRO A 27 -8.86 8.93 -11.99
C PRO A 27 -8.07 10.23 -11.75
N PHE A 28 -7.08 10.51 -12.59
CA PHE A 28 -6.19 11.67 -12.43
C PHE A 28 -6.91 13.03 -12.49
N SER A 29 -8.09 13.10 -13.11
CA SER A 29 -8.96 14.28 -13.12
C SER A 29 -9.50 14.66 -11.74
N SER A 30 -9.85 13.69 -10.90
CA SER A 30 -10.49 13.93 -9.60
C SER A 30 -9.59 14.66 -8.59
N MET A 31 -8.27 14.68 -8.84
CA MET A 31 -7.28 15.41 -8.04
C MET A 31 -6.70 16.63 -8.76
N GLY A 32 -7.22 16.96 -9.95
CA GLY A 32 -6.95 18.19 -10.68
C GLY A 32 -5.57 18.27 -11.32
N LEU A 33 -5.42 17.82 -12.57
CA LEU A 33 -4.17 17.98 -13.32
C LEU A 33 -4.35 18.67 -14.68
N LYS A 34 -3.61 19.77 -14.88
CA LYS A 34 -3.12 20.18 -16.21
C LYS A 34 -1.57 20.16 -16.29
N GLY A 35 -0.95 19.00 -16.52
CA GLY A 35 0.36 18.87 -17.21
C GLY A 35 0.88 17.43 -17.39
N ARG A 36 1.36 16.92 -18.55
CA ARG A 36 1.15 17.22 -20.00
C ARG A 36 0.95 15.88 -20.78
N GLN A 37 -0.05 15.60 -21.63
CA GLN A 37 -1.31 16.33 -21.89
C GLN A 37 -2.63 15.51 -21.88
N SER A 38 -2.63 14.17 -21.95
CA SER A 38 -3.83 13.29 -21.88
C SER A 38 -4.01 12.54 -20.55
N VAL A 39 -2.98 12.50 -19.69
CA VAL A 39 -3.07 12.19 -18.24
C VAL A 39 -3.80 13.33 -17.46
N LEU A 40 -4.38 14.30 -18.17
CA LEU A 40 -4.88 15.59 -17.68
C LEU A 40 -6.35 15.82 -18.03
N PHE A 41 -6.79 15.30 -19.16
CA PHE A 41 -8.19 15.39 -19.54
C PHE A 41 -9.05 14.41 -18.73
N GLY A 42 -8.40 13.43 -18.07
CA GLY A 42 -8.98 12.73 -16.93
C GLY A 42 -9.35 11.28 -17.14
N ASP A 43 -9.10 10.75 -18.34
CA ASP A 43 -9.78 9.55 -18.84
C ASP A 43 -9.19 8.23 -18.32
N LEU A 44 -8.05 8.27 -17.63
CA LEU A 44 -7.31 7.09 -17.16
C LEU A 44 -6.97 7.16 -15.67
N THR A 45 -6.92 5.98 -15.06
CA THR A 45 -6.50 5.70 -13.68
C THR A 45 -5.00 5.43 -13.59
N LEU A 46 -4.45 5.45 -12.37
CA LEU A 46 -3.09 4.98 -12.14
C LEU A 46 -2.95 3.51 -12.57
N LEU A 47 -3.91 2.64 -12.26
CA LEU A 47 -3.90 1.23 -12.68
C LEU A 47 -3.82 1.07 -14.21
N GLN A 48 -4.61 1.81 -14.98
CA GLN A 48 -4.51 1.78 -16.46
C GLN A 48 -3.16 2.29 -16.97
N THR A 49 -2.56 3.27 -16.27
CA THR A 49 -1.20 3.75 -16.57
C THR A 49 -0.13 2.70 -16.25
N LEU A 50 -0.36 1.86 -15.23
CA LEU A 50 0.48 0.71 -14.89
C LEU A 50 0.30 -0.47 -15.87
N LEU A 51 -0.88 -0.65 -16.46
CA LEU A 51 -1.18 -1.76 -17.38
C LEU A 51 -0.48 -1.66 -18.76
N LEU A 52 -0.03 -0.47 -19.16
CA LEU A 52 0.99 -0.32 -20.20
C LEU A 52 2.27 -1.04 -19.76
N PRO A 53 3.07 -1.68 -20.64
CA PRO A 53 4.19 -2.54 -20.26
C PRO A 53 5.30 -1.77 -19.49
N HIS A 54 5.12 -1.67 -18.18
CA HIS A 54 5.97 -0.94 -17.25
C HIS A 54 6.22 -1.78 -15.99
N PRO A 55 7.45 -1.74 -15.43
CA PRO A 55 7.83 -2.52 -14.26
C PRO A 55 7.03 -2.16 -13.00
N TYR A 56 6.38 -0.99 -13.01
CA TYR A 56 5.57 -0.49 -11.91
C TYR A 56 4.32 -1.36 -11.62
N LEU A 57 3.74 -2.02 -12.62
CA LEU A 57 2.63 -2.96 -12.39
C LEU A 57 3.08 -4.16 -11.57
N ALA A 58 4.24 -4.74 -11.90
CA ALA A 58 4.80 -5.86 -11.17
C ALA A 58 5.09 -5.48 -9.71
N LEU A 59 5.62 -4.27 -9.47
CA LEU A 59 5.79 -3.74 -8.11
C LEU A 59 4.44 -3.57 -7.39
N TRP A 60 3.43 -2.99 -8.04
CA TRP A 60 2.11 -2.82 -7.44
C TRP A 60 1.47 -4.16 -7.07
N VAL A 61 1.39 -5.09 -8.02
CA VAL A 61 0.84 -6.44 -7.81
C VAL A 61 1.60 -7.17 -6.70
N THR A 62 2.93 -7.07 -6.67
CA THR A 62 3.75 -7.70 -5.61
C THR A 62 3.43 -7.10 -4.24
N GLY A 63 3.41 -5.77 -4.11
CA GLY A 63 3.07 -5.09 -2.85
C GLY A 63 1.66 -5.45 -2.36
N PHE A 64 0.68 -5.39 -3.26
CA PHE A 64 -0.73 -5.70 -2.98
C PHE A 64 -0.94 -7.16 -2.57
N LEU A 65 -0.35 -8.12 -3.30
CA LEU A 65 -0.45 -9.54 -2.97
C LEU A 65 0.25 -9.90 -1.66
N LEU A 66 1.40 -9.30 -1.34
CA LEU A 66 2.05 -9.47 -0.02
C LEU A 66 1.17 -8.93 1.11
N GLN A 67 0.44 -7.83 0.88
CA GLN A 67 -0.50 -7.29 1.87
C GLN A 67 -1.75 -8.17 2.02
N ALA A 68 -2.32 -8.64 0.91
CA ALA A 68 -3.47 -9.54 0.91
C ALA A 68 -3.13 -10.88 1.59
N ALA A 69 -1.94 -11.42 1.34
CA ALA A 69 -1.44 -12.64 1.98
C ALA A 69 -1.25 -12.45 3.49
N SER A 70 -0.59 -11.38 3.93
CA SER A 70 -0.44 -11.09 5.37
C SER A 70 -1.78 -10.80 6.07
N THR A 71 -2.72 -10.12 5.41
CA THR A 71 -4.09 -9.91 5.90
C THR A 71 -4.86 -11.23 6.05
N SER A 72 -4.77 -12.11 5.06
CA SER A 72 -5.37 -13.45 5.10
C SER A 72 -4.77 -14.32 6.20
N LEU A 73 -3.46 -14.22 6.43
CA LEU A 73 -2.78 -14.94 7.51
C LEU A 73 -3.24 -14.47 8.90
N PHE A 74 -3.66 -13.21 9.10
CA PHE A 74 -4.27 -12.79 10.37
C PHE A 74 -5.60 -13.50 10.66
N LEU A 75 -6.39 -13.82 9.62
CA LEU A 75 -7.65 -14.58 9.77
C LEU A 75 -7.39 -16.06 10.03
N LEU A 76 -6.45 -16.65 9.30
CA LEU A 76 -6.16 -18.09 9.38
C LEU A 76 -5.36 -18.48 10.64
N THR A 77 -4.56 -17.57 11.20
CA THR A 77 -3.71 -17.88 12.37
C THR A 77 -4.41 -17.63 13.70
N SER A 78 -5.27 -18.57 14.08
CA SER A 78 -5.67 -18.76 15.48
C SER A 78 -4.45 -18.99 16.40
N VAL A 79 -3.40 -19.63 15.86
CA VAL A 79 -2.17 -20.02 16.54
C VAL A 79 -0.92 -19.72 15.69
N GLY A 80 0.13 -19.19 16.31
CA GLY A 80 1.51 -19.60 15.97
C GLY A 80 2.38 -18.75 15.03
N SER A 81 1.87 -18.14 13.94
CA SER A 81 2.74 -17.46 12.95
C SER A 81 3.23 -16.07 13.40
N LYS A 82 4.08 -16.04 14.43
CA LYS A 82 4.42 -14.85 15.23
C LYS A 82 5.25 -13.77 14.52
N ARG A 83 6.00 -14.07 13.45
CA ARG A 83 6.97 -13.12 12.86
C ARG A 83 6.83 -12.93 11.36
N TYR A 84 6.52 -13.98 10.61
CA TYR A 84 6.42 -13.92 9.14
C TYR A 84 5.33 -12.94 8.67
N VAL A 85 4.21 -12.82 9.39
CA VAL A 85 3.16 -11.83 9.09
C VAL A 85 3.70 -10.39 9.18
N GLY A 86 4.50 -10.08 10.21
CA GLY A 86 5.14 -8.78 10.36
C GLY A 86 6.20 -8.49 9.28
N ILE A 87 6.96 -9.51 8.86
CA ILE A 87 7.92 -9.40 7.75
C ILE A 87 7.18 -9.13 6.44
N LEU A 88 6.14 -9.90 6.11
CA LEU A 88 5.33 -9.73 4.90
C LEU A 88 4.68 -8.34 4.82
N LEU A 89 4.17 -7.82 5.95
CA LEU A 89 3.65 -6.45 6.04
C LEU A 89 4.75 -5.39 5.74
N ILE A 90 5.94 -5.54 6.32
CA ILE A 90 7.05 -4.61 6.05
C ILE A 90 7.49 -4.72 4.58
N SER A 91 7.67 -5.92 4.04
CA SER A 91 8.04 -6.12 2.63
C SER A 91 7.00 -5.53 1.67
N SER A 92 5.71 -5.75 1.93
CA SER A 92 4.60 -5.14 1.19
C SER A 92 4.67 -3.61 1.21
N GLY A 93 4.85 -3.03 2.40
CA GLY A 93 4.92 -1.58 2.57
C GLY A 93 6.17 -0.97 1.93
N VAL A 94 7.33 -1.64 2.01
CA VAL A 94 8.55 -1.23 1.32
C VAL A 94 8.36 -1.24 -0.20
N VAL A 95 7.84 -2.33 -0.77
CA VAL A 95 7.57 -2.41 -2.22
C VAL A 95 6.61 -1.32 -2.68
N THR A 96 5.54 -1.08 -1.92
CA THR A 96 4.54 -0.03 -2.20
C THR A 96 5.15 1.38 -2.04
N THR A 97 6.03 1.58 -1.06
CA THR A 97 6.76 2.84 -0.85
C THR A 97 7.76 3.10 -1.98
N THR A 98 8.50 2.07 -2.44
CA THR A 98 9.37 2.18 -3.61
C THR A 98 8.59 2.54 -4.87
N LEU A 99 7.43 1.92 -5.08
CA LEU A 99 6.54 2.24 -6.20
C LEU A 99 6.10 3.71 -6.18
N ILE A 100 5.62 4.25 -5.05
CA ILE A 100 5.20 5.65 -5.01
C ILE A 100 6.38 6.61 -5.21
N MET A 101 7.57 6.31 -4.68
CA MET A 101 8.77 7.12 -4.94
C MET A 101 9.16 7.14 -6.43
N LEU A 102 9.06 6.01 -7.14
CA LEU A 102 9.29 5.94 -8.59
C LEU A 102 8.25 6.74 -9.38
N ILE A 103 6.99 6.75 -8.94
CA ILE A 103 5.91 7.56 -9.53
C ILE A 103 6.17 9.06 -9.29
N MET A 104 6.51 9.45 -8.06
CA MET A 104 6.86 10.83 -7.69
C MET A 104 8.05 11.37 -8.48
N TRP A 105 9.08 10.54 -8.68
CA TRP A 105 10.23 10.85 -9.51
C TRP A 105 9.85 11.05 -10.98
N ARG A 106 9.10 10.10 -11.56
CA ARG A 106 8.66 10.16 -12.96
C ARG A 106 7.79 11.37 -13.27
N TRP A 107 7.00 11.85 -12.29
CA TRP A 107 6.11 13.00 -12.44
C TRP A 107 6.60 14.27 -11.74
N LEU A 108 7.92 14.36 -11.51
CA LEU A 108 8.65 15.56 -11.11
C LEU A 108 7.98 16.34 -9.96
N PHE A 109 7.46 15.62 -8.96
CA PHE A 109 6.87 16.16 -7.73
C PHE A 109 5.89 17.35 -7.96
N SER A 110 4.87 17.19 -8.80
CA SER A 110 3.84 18.22 -8.97
C SER A 110 2.95 18.40 -7.73
N PHE A 111 2.72 19.65 -7.29
CA PHE A 111 1.77 19.98 -6.21
C PHE A 111 0.34 19.47 -6.47
N ASN A 112 -0.07 19.41 -7.73
CA ASN A 112 -1.37 18.89 -8.16
C ASN A 112 -1.56 17.39 -7.85
N LEU A 113 -0.46 16.65 -7.70
CA LEU A 113 -0.48 15.22 -7.38
C LEU A 113 -0.31 14.93 -5.88
N VAL A 114 -0.24 15.96 -5.01
CA VAL A 114 0.01 15.80 -3.56
C VAL A 114 -1.03 14.89 -2.89
N ALA A 115 -2.31 14.97 -3.26
CA ALA A 115 -3.33 14.08 -2.72
C ALA A 115 -3.09 12.61 -3.10
N MET A 116 -2.69 12.34 -4.35
CA MET A 116 -2.32 11.00 -4.79
C MET A 116 -1.02 10.52 -4.13
N TYR A 117 -0.01 11.38 -4.01
CA TYR A 117 1.23 11.07 -3.30
C TYR A 117 0.98 10.75 -1.83
N ALA A 118 0.12 11.52 -1.15
CA ALA A 118 -0.29 11.27 0.23
C ALA A 118 -0.99 9.91 0.38
N LEU A 119 -1.94 9.56 -0.50
CA LEU A 119 -2.60 8.25 -0.46
C LEU A 119 -1.64 7.08 -0.73
N GLY A 120 -0.75 7.22 -1.71
CA GLY A 120 0.28 6.21 -2.01
C GLY A 120 1.28 6.03 -0.87
N LEU A 121 1.71 7.13 -0.24
CA LEU A 121 2.58 7.10 0.94
C LEU A 121 1.87 6.51 2.17
N LEU A 122 0.62 6.88 2.43
CA LEU A 122 -0.19 6.27 3.49
C LEU A 122 -0.34 4.76 3.27
N SER A 123 -0.59 4.35 2.01
CA SER A 123 -0.66 2.94 1.63
C SER A 123 0.67 2.20 1.78
N GLY A 124 1.82 2.85 1.58
CA GLY A 124 3.14 2.23 1.73
C GLY A 124 3.65 2.20 3.17
N LEU A 125 3.37 3.25 3.95
CA LEU A 125 3.85 3.40 5.33
C LEU A 125 3.00 2.65 6.35
N THR A 126 1.67 2.56 6.15
CA THR A 126 0.78 1.86 7.09
C THR A 126 1.17 0.38 7.27
N PRO A 127 1.43 -0.42 6.21
CA PRO A 127 1.93 -1.79 6.36
C PRO A 127 3.24 -1.88 7.13
N ILE A 128 4.18 -0.95 6.91
CA ILE A 128 5.46 -0.92 7.65
C ILE A 128 5.21 -0.72 9.15
N VAL A 129 4.39 0.27 9.52
CA VAL A 129 4.06 0.55 10.92
C VAL A 129 3.35 -0.64 11.57
N LEU A 130 2.35 -1.22 10.91
CA LEU A 130 1.62 -2.39 11.41
C LEU A 130 2.54 -3.62 11.56
N GLY A 131 3.45 -3.82 10.62
CA GLY A 131 4.44 -4.91 10.65
C GLY A 131 5.48 -4.74 11.76
N LEU A 132 5.94 -3.51 12.00
CA LEU A 132 6.82 -3.19 13.13
C LEU A 132 6.12 -3.42 14.48
N ILE A 133 4.88 -2.94 14.65
CA ILE A 133 4.07 -3.19 15.85
C ILE A 133 3.89 -4.70 16.07
N HIS A 134 3.59 -5.45 15.00
CA HIS A 134 3.47 -6.91 15.07
C HIS A 134 4.78 -7.57 15.54
N LEU A 135 5.91 -7.20 14.94
CA LEU A 135 7.23 -7.75 15.30
C LEU A 135 7.62 -7.42 16.74
N ILE A 136 7.37 -6.20 17.22
CA ILE A 136 7.62 -5.81 18.62
C ILE A 136 6.75 -6.66 19.54
N TRP A 137 5.44 -6.75 19.29
CA TRP A 137 4.53 -7.52 20.13
C TRP A 137 4.84 -9.03 20.11
N SER A 138 5.35 -9.55 18.98
CA SER A 138 5.75 -10.96 18.85
C SER A 138 6.95 -11.38 19.71
N ARG A 139 7.71 -10.40 20.22
CA ARG A 139 8.93 -10.62 21.03
C ARG A 139 8.68 -10.61 22.53
N GLN A 140 7.53 -10.14 23.00
CA GLN A 140 7.20 -10.18 24.42
C GLN A 140 6.99 -11.63 24.88
N PRO A 141 7.55 -12.05 26.03
CA PRO A 141 7.24 -13.34 26.63
C PRO A 141 5.74 -13.43 26.93
N GLN A 142 5.18 -14.64 26.84
CA GLN A 142 3.76 -14.92 27.03
C GLN A 142 3.47 -15.43 28.42
#